data_AF-A0AAN2PBZ0-F1
#
_entry.id   AF-A0AAN2PBZ0-F1
#
_cell.length_a   1.000
_cell.length_b   1.000
_cell.length_c   1.000
_cell.angle_alpha   90.00
_cell.angle_beta   90.00
_cell.angle_gamma   90.00
#
_symmetry.space_group_name_H-M   'P 1'
#
loop_
_entity.id
_entity.type
_entity.pdbx_description
1 polymer ?
#
loop_
_entity_poly.entity_id
_entity_poly.type
_entity_poly.pdbx_seq_one_letter_code
_entity_poly.pdbx_strand_id
1 'polypeptide(L)'
;MLEKALIKLLQEPISLVVGADWFRGNEKILEIKQDEDNIDIYNVTVQVVSFQGPHIPPYMEEIITFKIVGNKIKPTDYFNRVIPKSEWHNFHLQ
;
A
#
# COMPACT_ATOMS: atom_id res chain seq x y z
N MET A 1 16.98 -3.75 3.56
CA MET A 1 16.74 -5.06 2.93
C MET A 1 15.38 -5.64 3.30
N LEU A 2 14.99 -5.64 4.58
CA LEU A 2 13.72 -6.24 5.05
C LEU A 2 12.46 -5.54 4.52
N GLU A 3 12.38 -4.22 4.58
CA GLU A 3 11.22 -3.46 4.09
C GLU A 3 10.96 -3.69 2.59
N LYS A 4 12.01 -3.67 1.76
CA LYS A 4 11.91 -4.00 0.33
C LYS A 4 11.43 -5.43 0.08
N ALA A 5 11.85 -6.39 0.92
CA ALA A 5 11.40 -7.77 0.82
C ALA A 5 9.92 -7.90 1.20
N LEU A 6 9.48 -7.17 2.23
CA LEU A 6 8.07 -7.09 2.64
C LEU A 6 7.21 -6.43 1.56
N ILE A 7 7.64 -5.32 0.97
CA ILE A 7 6.94 -4.69 -0.17
C ILE A 7 6.83 -5.69 -1.33
N LYS A 8 7.91 -6.42 -1.64
CA LYS A 8 7.88 -7.46 -2.68
C LYS A 8 6.88 -8.58 -2.38
N LEU A 9 6.79 -9.02 -1.13
CA LEU A 9 5.77 -9.99 -0.67
C LEU A 9 4.35 -9.44 -0.85
N LEU A 10 4.15 -8.14 -0.63
CA LEU A 10 2.85 -7.47 -0.69
C LEU A 10 2.45 -7.06 -2.12
N GLN A 11 3.31 -7.17 -3.13
CA GLN A 11 2.99 -6.73 -4.50
C GLN A 11 1.73 -7.39 -5.07
N GLU A 12 1.59 -8.71 -4.95
CA GLU A 12 0.38 -9.39 -5.42
C GLU A 12 -0.85 -9.02 -4.57
N PRO A 13 -0.80 -9.06 -3.22
CA PRO A 13 -1.89 -8.57 -2.37
C PRO A 13 -2.36 -7.14 -2.67
N ILE A 14 -1.43 -6.18 -2.86
CA ILE A 14 -1.78 -4.79 -3.22
C ILE A 14 -2.50 -4.79 -4.59
N SER A 15 -2.10 -5.64 -5.54
CA SER A 15 -2.66 -5.71 -6.91
C SER A 15 -4.11 -6.14 -6.92
N LEU A 16 -4.47 -6.97 -5.95
CA LEU A 16 -5.84 -7.42 -5.76
C LEU A 16 -6.72 -6.35 -5.13
N VAL A 17 -6.14 -5.35 -4.45
CA VAL A 17 -6.89 -4.29 -3.77
C VAL A 17 -7.05 -3.06 -4.66
N VAL A 18 -5.97 -2.53 -5.24
CA VAL A 18 -5.99 -1.25 -5.96
C VAL A 18 -5.88 -1.39 -7.49
N GLY A 19 -5.80 -2.63 -7.99
CA GLY A 19 -5.65 -2.92 -9.42
C GLY A 19 -4.21 -2.88 -9.91
N ALA A 20 -4.01 -2.90 -11.23
CA ALA A 20 -2.68 -2.95 -11.86
C ALA A 20 -2.02 -1.55 -11.99
N ASP A 21 -2.80 -0.49 -11.86
CA ASP A 21 -2.40 0.88 -12.18
C ASP A 21 -1.93 1.65 -10.93
N TRP A 22 -0.70 1.34 -10.49
CA TRP A 22 -0.01 2.11 -9.45
C TRP A 22 1.49 2.29 -9.72
N PHE A 23 2.09 3.26 -9.04
CA PHE A 23 3.52 3.57 -9.12
C PHE A 23 4.38 2.57 -8.34
N ARG A 24 4.75 1.46 -8.98
CA ARG A 24 5.66 0.47 -8.38
C ARG A 24 6.98 1.12 -8.00
N GLY A 25 7.44 0.87 -6.78
CA GLY A 25 8.63 1.48 -6.20
C GLY A 25 8.36 2.68 -5.29
N ASN A 26 7.14 3.23 -5.30
CA ASN A 26 6.71 4.30 -4.39
C ASN A 26 5.94 3.76 -3.17
N GLU A 27 5.86 2.45 -2.99
CA GLU A 27 5.22 1.86 -1.82
C GLU A 27 5.99 2.22 -0.54
N LYS A 28 5.26 2.54 0.52
CA LYS A 28 5.83 2.91 1.82
C LYS A 28 5.15 2.13 2.93
N ILE A 29 5.93 1.44 3.76
CA ILE A 29 5.39 0.82 4.97
C ILE A 29 5.18 1.93 6.01
N LEU A 30 3.94 2.12 6.43
CA LEU A 30 3.58 3.11 7.45
C LEU A 30 3.70 2.53 8.84
N GLU A 31 3.27 1.27 9.02
CA GLU A 31 3.22 0.62 10.32
C GLU A 31 3.37 -0.91 10.18
N ILE A 32 4.02 -1.52 11.16
CA ILE A 32 4.01 -2.96 11.38
C ILE A 32 3.64 -3.18 12.85
N LYS A 33 2.46 -3.72 13.10
CA LYS A 33 1.96 -4.02 14.44
C LYS A 33 1.78 -5.53 14.60
N GLN A 34 2.50 -6.13 15.54
CA GLN A 34 2.25 -7.50 15.96
C GLN A 34 0.98 -7.54 16.82
N ASP A 35 0.19 -8.60 16.65
CA ASP A 35 -0.97 -8.84 17.50
C ASP A 35 -0.52 -9.21 18.93
N GLU A 36 -1.18 -8.65 19.94
CA GLU A 36 -0.79 -8.82 21.35
C GLU A 36 -1.13 -10.22 21.87
N ASP A 37 -2.18 -10.84 21.34
CA ASP A 37 -2.67 -12.14 21.78
C ASP A 37 -2.08 -13.29 20.95
N ASN A 38 -1.54 -13.00 19.76
CA ASN A 38 -0.94 -13.99 18.88
C ASN A 38 0.28 -13.48 18.11
N ILE A 39 1.46 -13.92 18.56
CA ILE A 39 2.75 -13.51 18.00
C ILE A 39 2.94 -13.88 16.51
N ASP A 40 2.18 -14.83 15.98
CA ASP A 40 2.27 -15.24 14.56
C ASP A 40 1.44 -14.34 13.63
N ILE A 41 0.76 -13.33 14.19
CA ILE A 41 -0.11 -12.41 13.46
C ILE A 41 0.54 -11.02 13.41
N TYR A 42 0.65 -10.47 12.20
CA TYR A 42 1.10 -9.11 11.97
C TYR A 42 0.06 -8.33 11.17
N ASN A 43 -0.17 -7.09 11.55
CA ASN A 43 -0.91 -6.11 10.76
C ASN A 43 0.10 -5.13 10.16
N VAL A 44 0.18 -5.10 8.84
CA VAL A 44 1.12 -4.25 8.09
C VAL A 44 0.32 -3.22 7.32
N THR A 45 0.52 -1.95 7.63
CA THR A 45 -0.12 -0.83 6.93
C THR A 45 0.85 -0.29 5.89
N VAL A 46 0.42 -0.29 4.62
CA VAL A 46 1.20 0.17 3.46
C VAL A 46 0.46 1.30 2.76
N GLN A 47 1.22 2.31 2.36
CA GLN A 47 0.78 3.39 1.47
C GLN A 47 1.27 3.09 0.05
N VAL A 48 0.38 3.22 -0.93
CA VAL A 48 0.75 3.22 -2.36
C VAL A 48 0.11 4.41 -3.07
N VAL A 49 0.65 4.77 -4.24
CA VAL A 49 0.07 5.79 -5.10
C VAL A 49 -0.47 5.13 -6.36
N SER A 50 -1.78 5.12 -6.52
CA SER A 50 -2.47 4.64 -7.71
C SER A 50 -2.85 5.79 -8.64
N PHE A 51 -3.29 5.48 -9.85
CA PHE A 51 -3.72 6.48 -10.81
C PHE A 51 -4.87 5.95 -11.67
N GLN A 52 -5.82 6.83 -12.03
CA GLN A 52 -6.96 6.47 -12.88
C GLN A 52 -6.93 7.14 -14.25
N GLY A 53 -6.65 6.37 -15.30
CA GLY A 53 -6.92 6.76 -16.69
C GLY A 53 -5.73 7.24 -17.54
N PRO A 54 -5.96 7.47 -18.86
CA PRO A 54 -4.90 7.57 -19.86
C PRO A 54 -4.25 8.97 -20.03
N HIS A 55 -4.84 10.03 -19.50
CA HIS A 55 -4.34 11.41 -19.66
C HIS A 55 -4.32 12.13 -18.30
N ILE A 56 -3.11 12.39 -17.78
CA ILE A 56 -2.80 13.00 -16.46
C ILE A 56 -3.83 12.58 -15.40
N PRO A 57 -3.81 11.30 -15.01
CA PRO A 57 -4.80 10.74 -14.10
C PRO A 57 -4.83 11.49 -12.76
N PRO A 58 -5.99 11.59 -12.08
CA PRO A 58 -5.97 11.90 -10.67
C PRO A 58 -5.13 10.82 -9.98
N TYR A 59 -4.04 11.26 -9.34
CA TYR A 59 -3.26 10.39 -8.47
C TYR A 59 -4.04 10.17 -7.19
N MET A 60 -4.07 8.93 -6.72
CA MET A 60 -4.75 8.56 -5.49
C MET A 60 -3.74 8.01 -4.50
N GLU A 61 -3.84 8.47 -3.26
CA GLU A 61 -3.17 7.86 -2.14
C GLU A 61 -4.06 6.75 -1.61
N GLU A 62 -3.48 5.57 -1.51
CA GLU A 62 -4.13 4.34 -1.09
C GLU A 62 -3.42 3.85 0.17
N ILE A 63 -4.14 3.68 1.28
CA ILE A 63 -3.61 3.14 2.53
C ILE A 63 -4.33 1.81 2.79
N ILE A 64 -3.56 0.74 2.87
CA ILE A 64 -4.06 -0.63 3.02
C ILE A 64 -3.42 -1.26 4.25
N THR A 65 -4.23 -1.83 5.13
CA THR A 65 -3.73 -2.70 6.20
C THR A 65 -3.92 -4.16 5.83
N PHE A 66 -2.83 -4.91 5.82
CA PHE A 66 -2.82 -6.35 5.59
C PHE A 66 -2.59 -7.10 6.90
N LYS A 67 -3.49 -8.04 7.21
CA LYS A 67 -3.26 -9.07 8.22
C LYS A 67 -2.49 -10.22 7.60
N ILE A 68 -1.31 -10.49 8.14
CA ILE A 68 -0.41 -11.57 7.76
C ILE A 68 -0.44 -12.63 8.86
N VAL A 69 -0.78 -13.87 8.49
CA VAL A 69 -0.77 -15.04 9.38
C VAL A 69 -0.02 -16.16 8.67
N GLY A 70 1.25 -16.37 9.03
CA GLY A 70 2.16 -17.20 8.24
C GLY A 70 2.21 -16.71 6.79
N ASN A 71 1.84 -17.58 5.84
CA ASN A 71 1.83 -17.26 4.41
C ASN A 71 0.50 -16.66 3.91
N LYS A 72 -0.51 -16.52 4.79
CA LYS A 72 -1.81 -15.98 4.40
C LYS A 72 -1.82 -14.48 4.62
N ILE A 73 -2.07 -13.73 3.56
CA ILE A 73 -2.13 -12.26 3.57
C ILE A 73 -3.54 -11.86 3.17
N LYS A 74 -4.22 -11.05 3.99
CA LYS A 74 -5.56 -10.54 3.69
C LYS A 74 -5.66 -9.05 4.01
N PRO A 75 -6.28 -8.22 3.16
CA PRO A 75 -6.59 -6.85 3.52
C PRO A 75 -7.65 -6.87 4.64
N THR A 76 -7.47 -6.01 5.63
CA THR A 76 -8.41 -5.81 6.75
C THR A 76 -8.93 -4.40 6.84
N ASP A 77 -8.16 -3.42 6.34
CA ASP A 77 -8.59 -2.02 6.26
C ASP A 77 -8.09 -1.40 4.95
N TYR A 78 -8.85 -0.44 4.45
CA TYR A 78 -8.60 0.24 3.20
C TYR A 78 -9.17 1.66 3.23
N PHE A 79 -8.30 2.62 2.95
CA PHE A 79 -8.65 4.02 2.79
C PHE A 79 -8.03 4.56 1.50
N ASN A 80 -8.77 5.40 0.79
CA ASN A 80 -8.26 6.10 -0.37
C ASN A 80 -8.64 7.57 -0.39
N ARG A 81 -7.78 8.39 -0.98
CA ARG A 81 -8.09 9.80 -1.28
C ARG A 81 -7.42 10.24 -2.58
N VAL A 82 -8.08 11.13 -3.30
CA VAL A 82 -7.44 11.84 -4.42
C VAL A 82 -6.38 12.77 -3.86
N ILE A 83 -5.17 12.73 -4.40
CA ILE A 83 -4.06 13.60 -4.01
C ILE A 83 -4.25 14.96 -4.71
N PRO A 84 -4.47 16.06 -3.97
CA PRO A 84 -4.55 17.39 -4.56
C PRO A 84 -3.25 17.75 -5.27
N LYS A 85 -3.32 18.50 -6.39
CA LYS A 85 -2.14 18.95 -7.14
C LYS A 85 -1.10 19.67 -6.27
N SER A 86 -1.55 20.43 -5.28
CA SER A 86 -0.67 21.09 -4.32
C SER A 86 0.20 20.13 -3.52
N GLU A 87 -0.22 18.88 -3.33
CA GLU A 87 0.49 17.85 -2.55
C GLU A 87 1.35 16.93 -3.42
N TRP A 88 1.29 17.01 -4.76
CA TRP A 88 1.99 16.08 -5.67
C TRP A 88 3.51 15.99 -5.43
N HIS A 89 4.13 17.09 -5.03
CA HIS A 89 5.55 17.15 -4.70
C HIS A 89 5.93 16.21 -3.54
N ASN A 90 5.02 15.96 -2.58
CA ASN A 90 5.24 15.05 -1.45
C ASN A 90 5.33 13.58 -1.88
N PHE A 91 4.82 13.26 -3.06
CA PHE A 91 4.76 11.91 -3.62
C PHE A 91 5.68 11.74 -4.84
N HIS A 92 6.50 12.76 -5.16
CA HIS A 92 7.36 12.80 -6.35
C HIS A 92 6.60 12.63 -7.67
N LEU A 93 5.38 13.19 -7.75
CA LEU A 93 4.52 13.16 -8.93
C LEU A 93 4.74 14.41 -9.79
N GLN A 94 4.68 14.26 -11.12
CA GLN A 94 4.88 15.32 -12.12
C GLN A 94 3.56 15.88 -12.63
#